data_AF-A0A975F8T9-F1
#
_entry.id   AF-A0A975F8T9-F1
#
_cell.length_a   1.000
_cell.length_b   1.000
_cell.length_c   1.000
_cell.angle_alpha   90.00
_cell.angle_beta   90.00
_cell.angle_gamma   90.00
#
_symmetry.space_group_name_H-M   'P 1'
#
loop_
_entity.id
_entity.type
_entity.pdbx_description
1 polymer ?
#
loop_
_entity_poly.entity_id
_entity_poly.type
_entity_poly.pdbx_seq_one_letter_code
_entity_poly.pdbx_strand_id
1 'polypeptide(L)'
;MNTDNRPPPYSMRLDPDLRAKLEAIAKANGRSLHAEISIRLEASLLTENTTQAGNKFWYFEDVPPGVLEVLKEDMRRVALEVVREELTKAGK
;
A
#
# COMPACT_ATOMS: atom_id res chain seq x y z
N MET A 1 -13.74 38.70 -6.76
CA MET A 1 -12.78 38.75 -5.63
C MET A 1 -12.51 37.32 -5.22
N ASN A 2 -11.30 36.80 -5.45
CA ASN A 2 -10.95 35.44 -5.02
C ASN A 2 -10.68 35.49 -3.51
N THR A 3 -11.66 35.08 -2.71
CA THR A 3 -11.50 34.93 -1.27
C THR A 3 -10.70 33.66 -1.01
N ASP A 4 -9.40 33.83 -0.80
CA ASP A 4 -8.49 32.80 -0.35
C ASP A 4 -8.91 32.36 1.07
N ASN A 5 -9.83 31.38 1.14
CA ASN A 5 -10.40 30.83 2.37
C ASN A 5 -9.48 29.75 2.95
N ARG A 6 -8.17 29.97 2.95
CA ARG A 6 -7.21 29.04 3.55
C ARG A 6 -7.25 29.21 5.07
N PRO A 7 -7.42 28.12 5.84
CA PRO A 7 -7.32 28.20 7.28
C PRO A 7 -5.93 28.74 7.68
N PRO A 8 -5.85 29.48 8.80
CA PRO A 8 -4.59 30.06 9.25
C PRO A 8 -3.53 28.96 9.45
N PRO A 9 -2.24 29.25 9.15
CA PRO A 9 -1.17 28.28 9.27
C PRO A 9 -1.07 27.75 10.70
N TYR A 10 -1.07 26.43 10.84
CA TYR A 10 -0.98 25.78 12.14
C TYR A 10 0.43 25.94 12.73
N SER A 11 0.51 26.42 13.97
CA SER A 11 1.78 26.49 14.69
C SER A 11 2.16 25.09 15.20
N MET A 12 3.02 24.41 14.45
CA MET A 12 3.51 23.08 14.81
C MET A 12 4.68 23.20 15.80
N ARG A 13 4.52 22.65 16.99
CA ARG A 13 5.62 22.51 17.95
C ARG A 13 6.41 21.25 17.63
N LEU A 14 7.63 21.44 17.15
CA LEU A 14 8.58 20.37 16.90
C LEU A 14 9.71 20.46 17.92
N ASP A 15 10.19 19.30 18.36
CA ASP A 15 11.44 19.21 19.08
C ASP A 15 12.59 19.84 18.24
N PRO A 16 13.51 20.61 18.84
CA PRO A 16 14.55 21.32 18.10
C PRO A 16 15.44 20.38 17.28
N ASP A 17 15.77 19.18 17.78
CA ASP A 17 16.63 18.24 17.07
C ASP A 17 15.91 17.64 15.86
N LEU A 18 14.62 17.33 16.03
CA LEU A 18 13.78 16.84 14.94
C LEU A 18 13.61 17.91 13.85
N ARG A 19 13.39 19.16 14.26
CA ARG A 19 13.27 20.29 13.33
C ARG A 19 14.54 20.49 12.53
N ALA A 20 15.70 20.49 13.18
CA ALA A 20 17.00 20.65 12.51
C ALA A 20 17.25 19.55 11.47
N LYS A 21 16.90 18.29 11.80
CA LYS A 21 16.99 17.16 10.86
C LYS A 21 16.09 17.35 9.64
N LEU A 22 14.83 17.76 9.85
CA LEU A 22 13.88 17.99 8.76
C LEU A 22 14.30 19.17 7.88
N GLU A 23 14.82 20.25 8.46
CA GLU A 23 15.35 21.40 7.70
C GLU A 23 16.57 21.02 6.86
N ALA A 24 17.48 20.21 7.39
CA ALA A 24 18.63 19.72 6.64
C ALA A 24 18.20 18.88 5.42
N ILE A 25 17.22 18.00 5.59
CA ILE A 25 16.71 17.15 4.51
C ILE A 25 15.94 17.98 3.49
N ALA A 26 15.08 18.90 3.94
CA ALA A 26 14.37 19.82 3.06
C ALA A 26 15.34 20.64 2.21
N LYS A 27 16.41 21.18 2.81
CA LYS A 27 17.45 21.93 2.10
C LYS A 27 18.20 21.07 1.09
N ALA A 28 18.56 19.84 1.46
CA ALA A 28 19.21 18.90 0.54
C ALA A 28 18.32 18.58 -0.68
N ASN A 29 17.00 18.53 -0.47
CA ASN A 29 16.00 18.28 -1.52
C ASN A 29 15.54 19.54 -2.27
N GLY A 30 16.07 20.72 -1.93
CA GLY A 30 15.66 22.00 -2.55
C GLY A 30 14.21 22.41 -2.26
N ARG A 31 13.66 22.01 -1.11
CA ARG A 31 12.26 22.23 -0.71
C ARG A 31 12.17 23.06 0.57
N SER A 32 10.99 23.65 0.82
CA SER A 32 10.69 24.25 2.12
C SER A 32 10.45 23.17 3.17
N LEU A 33 10.67 23.50 4.45
CA LEU A 33 10.37 22.60 5.57
C LEU A 33 8.92 22.11 5.53
N HIS A 34 7.98 23.00 5.19
CA HIS A 34 6.57 22.65 5.09
C HIS A 34 6.30 21.63 3.97
N ALA A 35 6.90 21.83 2.79
CA ALA A 35 6.73 20.89 1.67
C ALA A 35 7.32 19.51 1.99
N GLU A 36 8.48 19.45 2.66
CA GLU A 36 9.07 18.18 3.10
C GLU A 36 8.17 17.45 4.12
N ILE A 37 7.60 18.18 5.08
CA ILE A 37 6.66 17.61 6.05
C ILE A 37 5.41 17.06 5.36
N SER A 38 4.79 17.83 4.45
CA SER A 38 3.59 17.39 3.73
C SER A 38 3.85 16.11 2.93
N ILE A 39 4.96 16.04 2.18
CA ILE A 39 5.32 14.86 1.39
C ILE A 39 5.53 13.63 2.29
N ARG A 40 6.19 13.78 3.43
CA ARG A 40 6.39 12.66 4.37
C ARG A 40 5.07 12.18 4.97
N LEU A 41 4.19 13.10 5.33
CA LEU A 41 2.87 12.76 5.88
C LEU A 41 2.03 12.05 4.83
N GLU A 42 1.99 12.55 3.60
CA GLU A 42 1.30 11.90 2.47
C GLU A 42 1.83 10.48 2.24
N ALA A 43 3.15 10.30 2.24
CA ALA A 43 3.77 8.98 2.11
C ALA A 43 3.43 8.02 3.27
N SER A 44 3.39 8.54 4.51
CA SER A 44 2.99 7.76 5.70
C SER A 44 1.54 7.29 5.57
N LEU A 45 0.63 8.19 5.19
CA LEU A 45 -0.80 7.88 5.06
C LEU A 45 -1.07 6.88 3.93
N LEU A 46 -0.35 6.97 2.81
CA LEU A 46 -0.45 5.97 1.74
C LEU A 46 -0.01 4.59 2.23
N THR A 47 1.09 4.53 2.99
CA THR A 47 1.61 3.27 3.56
C THR A 47 0.65 2.69 4.61
N GLU A 48 0.06 3.53 5.46
CA GLU A 48 -0.96 3.14 6.42
C GLU A 48 -2.21 2.59 5.73
N ASN A 49 -2.65 3.20 4.63
CA ASN A 49 -3.83 2.74 3.90
C ASN A 49 -3.57 1.40 3.20
N THR A 50 -2.37 1.17 2.66
CA THR A 50 -1.97 -0.13 2.11
C THR A 50 -1.81 -1.19 3.20
N THR A 51 -1.33 -0.83 4.38
CA THR A 51 -1.16 -1.78 5.51
C THR A 51 -2.50 -2.12 6.14
N GLN A 52 -3.43 -1.16 6.24
CA GLN A 52 -4.81 -1.44 6.64
C GLN A 52 -5.60 -2.20 5.58
N ALA A 53 -5.37 -1.96 4.29
CA ALA A 53 -5.94 -2.76 3.20
C ALA A 53 -5.32 -4.17 3.12
N GLY A 54 -4.04 -4.31 3.45
CA GLY A 54 -3.33 -5.60 3.53
C GLY A 54 -3.77 -6.45 4.73
N ASN A 55 -4.24 -5.82 5.81
CA ASN A 55 -4.89 -6.49 6.94
C ASN A 55 -6.42 -6.62 6.77
N LYS A 56 -6.96 -6.17 5.63
CA LYS A 56 -8.35 -6.39 5.20
C LYS A 56 -8.44 -7.45 4.09
N PHE A 57 -7.41 -8.29 3.98
CA PHE A 57 -7.50 -9.56 3.28
C PHE A 57 -8.15 -10.57 4.22
N TRP A 58 -9.34 -11.04 3.84
CA TRP A 58 -10.12 -12.13 4.44
C TRP A 58 -11.04 -11.81 5.64
N TYR A 59 -11.96 -10.86 5.50
CA TYR A 59 -13.28 -11.05 6.13
C TYR A 59 -14.27 -11.54 5.06
N PHE A 60 -14.49 -12.84 5.13
CA PHE A 60 -15.26 -13.70 4.22
C PHE A 60 -16.78 -13.59 4.51
N GLU A 61 -17.34 -12.39 4.68
CA GLU A 61 -18.79 -12.24 4.91
C GLU A 61 -19.63 -12.29 3.61
N ASP A 62 -19.01 -12.08 2.44
CA ASP A 62 -19.68 -12.04 1.13
C ASP A 62 -19.18 -13.09 0.13
N VAL A 63 -18.48 -14.14 0.58
CA VAL A 63 -18.10 -15.23 -0.35
C VAL A 63 -19.23 -16.26 -0.40
N PRO A 64 -19.87 -16.46 -1.56
CA PRO A 64 -20.92 -17.45 -1.70
C PRO A 64 -20.40 -18.83 -1.28
N PRO A 65 -21.18 -19.61 -0.51
CA PRO A 65 -20.83 -20.99 -0.24
C PRO A 65 -20.67 -21.72 -1.58
N GLY A 66 -19.48 -22.28 -1.81
CA GLY A 66 -19.13 -23.01 -3.05
C GLY A 66 -17.96 -22.43 -3.85
N VAL A 67 -17.60 -21.14 -3.71
CA VAL A 67 -16.46 -20.56 -4.45
C VAL A 67 -15.14 -21.25 -4.08
N LEU A 68 -14.98 -21.60 -2.81
CA LEU A 68 -13.79 -22.30 -2.34
C LEU A 68 -13.69 -23.74 -2.87
N GLU A 69 -14.82 -24.38 -3.18
CA GLU A 69 -14.84 -25.72 -3.79
C GLU A 69 -14.53 -25.66 -5.28
N VAL A 70 -15.07 -24.66 -5.98
CA VAL A 70 -14.78 -24.42 -7.41
C VAL A 70 -13.29 -24.16 -7.61
N LEU A 71 -12.68 -23.29 -6.80
CA LEU A 71 -11.25 -22.98 -6.91
C LEU A 71 -10.36 -24.19 -6.61
N LYS A 72 -10.76 -25.04 -5.66
CA LYS A 72 -10.04 -26.30 -5.38
C LYS A 72 -10.11 -27.27 -6.55
N GLU A 73 -11.27 -27.37 -7.19
CA GLU A 73 -11.48 -28.24 -8.34
C GLU A 73 -10.72 -27.74 -9.59
N ASP A 74 -10.69 -26.42 -9.81
CA ASP A 74 -9.92 -25.82 -10.90
C ASP A 74 -8.41 -26.03 -10.71
N MET A 75 -7.89 -25.81 -9.49
CA MET A 75 -6.48 -26.10 -9.21
C MET A 75 -6.15 -27.58 -9.36
N ARG A 76 -7.07 -28.47 -8.97
CA ARG A 76 -6.91 -29.92 -9.15
C ARG A 76 -6.86 -30.30 -10.63
N ARG A 77 -7.70 -29.69 -11.47
CA ARG A 77 -7.71 -29.92 -12.93
C ARG A 77 -6.39 -29.47 -13.57
N VAL A 78 -5.94 -28.27 -13.24
CA VAL A 78 -4.64 -27.74 -13.73
C VAL A 78 -3.49 -28.65 -13.28
N ALA A 79 -3.48 -29.08 -12.02
CA ALA A 79 -2.43 -29.98 -11.52
C ALA A 79 -2.41 -31.33 -12.28
N LEU A 80 -3.58 -31.91 -12.57
CA LEU A 80 -3.67 -33.16 -13.32
C LEU A 80 -3.24 -33.01 -14.79
N GLU A 81 -3.56 -31.88 -15.42
CA GLU A 81 -3.14 -31.58 -16.79
C GLU A 81 -1.62 -31.44 -16.89
N VAL A 82 -1.01 -30.68 -15.97
CA VAL A 82 0.46 -30.54 -15.89
C VAL A 82 1.13 -31.89 -15.67
N VAL A 83 0.63 -32.72 -14.74
CA VAL A 83 1.19 -34.06 -14.50
C VAL A 83 1.09 -34.94 -15.76
N ARG A 84 -0.02 -34.83 -16.50
CA ARG A 84 -0.19 -35.58 -17.76
C ARG A 84 0.81 -35.15 -18.83
N GLU A 85 1.04 -33.86 -19.00
CA GLU A 85 2.02 -33.35 -19.97
C GLU A 85 3.44 -33.83 -19.63
N GLU A 86 3.82 -33.77 -18.36
CA GLU A 86 5.16 -34.19 -17.93
C GLU A 86 5.38 -35.70 -18.14
N LEU A 87 4.37 -36.53 -17.90
CA LEU A 87 4.46 -37.97 -18.19
C LEU A 87 4.59 -38.26 -19.70
N THR A 88 3.96 -37.47 -20.56
CA THR A 88 4.12 -37.61 -22.02
C THR A 88 5.46 -37.11 -22.54
N LYS A 89 6.10 -36.14 -21.86
CA LYS A 89 7.46 -35.68 -22.19
C LYS A 89 8.52 -36.66 -21.71
N ALA A 90 8.32 -37.32 -20.57
CA ALA A 90 9.26 -38.28 -19.99
C ALA A 90 9.29 -39.66 -20.69
N GLY A 91 8.29 -39.96 -21.54
CA GLY A 91 8.20 -41.21 -22.30
C GLY A 91 8.80 -41.18 -23.71
N LYS A 92 9.54 -40.13 -24.07
CA LYS A 92 10.27 -39.98 -25.35
C LYS A 92 11.75 -39.75 -25.09
#